data_AF-G3U750-F1
#
_entry.id   AF-G3U750-F1
#
_cell.length_a   1.000
_cell.length_b   1.000
_cell.length_c   1.000
_cell.angle_alpha   90.00
_cell.angle_beta   90.00
_cell.angle_gamma   90.00
#
_symmetry.space_group_name_H-M   'P 1'
#
loop_
_entity.id
_entity.type
_entity.pdbx_description
1 polymer ?
#
loop_
_entity_poly.entity_id
_entity_poly.type
_entity_poly.pdbx_seq_one_letter_code
_entity_poly.pdbx_strand_id
1 'polypeptide(L)'
;MESSLSVSNMQDPSSSPLEKHHSSANGNGDLDSEEGSSLEEIGFNWGEYLEETGAIAAPHTSFKHVEISIQSNFQPGMKLEVANKNNPDTYWVATIITTCGQLLLLRYCGYGEDRRADFWCDVVIADLHPVGWCTQNNKVLMPPDGKLCAPRQQSGHVS
;
A
#
# COMPACT_ATOMS: atom_id res chain seq x y z
N MET A 1 -22.29 8.84 44.53
CA MET A 1 -21.33 9.79 43.94
C MET A 1 -20.39 8.93 43.11
N GLU A 2 -20.90 8.42 41.98
CA GLU A 2 -20.65 8.92 40.60
C GLU A 2 -19.21 8.55 40.18
N SER A 3 -18.93 7.88 39.05
CA SER A 3 -19.61 7.93 37.75
C SER A 3 -19.35 6.65 36.94
N SER A 4 -20.37 6.14 36.27
CA SER A 4 -20.22 5.15 35.19
C SER A 4 -19.78 5.87 33.92
N LEU A 5 -18.74 5.37 33.25
CA LEU A 5 -18.30 5.86 31.95
C LEU A 5 -19.21 5.28 30.85
N SER A 6 -19.93 6.16 30.16
CA SER A 6 -20.72 5.84 28.97
C SER A 6 -19.78 5.62 27.79
N VAL A 7 -19.79 4.41 27.22
CA VAL A 7 -19.16 4.13 25.92
C VAL A 7 -20.12 4.60 24.84
N SER A 8 -19.76 5.68 24.14
CA SER A 8 -20.52 6.20 23.00
C SER A 8 -20.34 5.27 21.81
N ASN A 9 -21.47 4.76 21.34
CA ASN A 9 -21.64 3.89 20.19
C ASN A 9 -21.27 4.65 18.90
N MET A 10 -20.20 4.26 18.21
CA MET A 10 -19.95 4.70 16.84
C MET A 10 -20.79 3.83 15.91
N GLN A 11 -21.84 4.41 15.33
CA GLN A 11 -22.76 3.76 14.41
C GLN A 11 -22.26 4.03 12.97
N ASP A 12 -21.97 2.96 12.22
CA ASP A 12 -21.69 3.00 10.78
C ASP A 12 -22.92 3.52 10.00
N PRO A 13 -22.79 4.59 9.18
CA PRO A 13 -23.83 4.99 8.25
C PRO A 13 -23.55 4.37 6.87
N SER A 14 -23.73 3.06 6.73
CA SER A 14 -23.84 2.44 5.40
C SER A 14 -25.10 1.58 5.31
N SER A 15 -26.25 2.24 5.17
CA SER A 15 -27.43 1.61 4.59
C SER A 15 -28.37 2.69 4.04
N SER A 16 -28.38 2.86 2.72
CA SER A 16 -29.47 3.53 2.00
C SER A 16 -30.35 2.46 1.32
N PRO A 17 -31.67 2.42 1.56
CA PRO A 17 -32.59 1.55 0.84
C PRO A 17 -33.02 2.18 -0.49
N LEU A 18 -32.88 1.44 -1.60
CA LEU A 18 -33.43 1.78 -2.91
C LEU A 18 -34.85 1.21 -3.06
N GLU A 19 -35.84 2.09 -3.14
CA GLU A 19 -37.19 1.87 -3.68
C GLU A 19 -37.59 3.20 -4.38
N LYS A 20 -38.27 3.32 -5.52
CA LYS A 20 -39.14 2.43 -6.30
C LYS A 20 -39.21 2.99 -7.74
N HIS A 21 -39.21 2.11 -8.73
CA HIS A 21 -39.69 2.43 -10.08
C HIS A 21 -41.22 2.59 -10.06
N HIS A 22 -41.76 3.68 -10.63
CA HIS A 22 -43.08 3.68 -11.23
C HIS A 22 -43.07 4.50 -12.53
N SER A 23 -43.39 3.82 -13.62
CA SER A 23 -43.67 4.37 -14.93
C SER A 23 -45.04 5.07 -14.94
N SER A 24 -45.14 6.24 -15.58
CA SER A 24 -46.34 6.61 -16.33
C SER A 24 -46.00 7.66 -17.38
N ALA A 25 -46.27 7.29 -18.62
CA ALA A 25 -46.26 8.15 -19.79
C ALA A 25 -47.43 9.14 -19.73
N ASN A 26 -47.20 10.37 -20.19
CA ASN A 26 -48.16 11.14 -20.97
C ASN A 26 -47.43 12.27 -21.70
N GLY A 27 -47.69 12.37 -23.00
CA GLY A 27 -46.96 13.23 -23.92
C GLY A 27 -47.56 14.63 -24.10
N ASN A 28 -46.73 15.40 -24.83
CA ASN A 28 -47.01 16.58 -25.65
C ASN A 28 -46.74 17.95 -25.01
N GLY A 29 -45.82 18.70 -25.63
CA GLY A 29 -45.68 20.14 -25.49
C GLY A 29 -44.24 20.63 -25.51
N ASP A 30 -43.76 20.98 -26.71
CA ASP A 30 -42.91 22.13 -27.05
C ASP A 30 -41.67 22.52 -26.20
N LEU A 31 -40.52 22.53 -26.91
CA LEU A 31 -39.41 23.49 -26.84
C LEU A 31 -39.05 24.06 -25.45
N ASP A 32 -38.02 23.49 -24.80
CA ASP A 32 -36.94 24.31 -24.24
C ASP A 32 -35.70 23.48 -23.90
N SER A 33 -34.53 24.03 -24.25
CA SER A 33 -33.25 23.89 -23.55
C SER A 33 -32.86 22.50 -22.99
N GLU A 34 -32.26 21.65 -23.85
CA GLU A 34 -31.42 20.55 -23.38
C GLU A 34 -30.05 21.13 -22.97
N GLU A 35 -30.00 21.70 -21.76
CA GLU A 35 -28.77 21.73 -20.98
C GLU A 35 -28.28 20.29 -20.87
N GLY A 36 -27.26 19.95 -21.64
CA GLY A 36 -26.46 18.76 -21.41
C GLY A 36 -25.89 18.88 -20.01
N SER A 37 -26.57 18.27 -19.03
CA SER A 37 -26.01 17.98 -17.72
C SER A 37 -24.87 17.01 -17.96
N SER A 38 -23.72 17.58 -18.32
CA SER A 38 -22.44 17.06 -17.90
C SER A 38 -22.56 16.97 -16.40
N LEU A 39 -22.84 15.77 -15.89
CA LEU A 39 -22.49 15.43 -14.54
C LEU A 39 -20.98 15.66 -14.48
N GLU A 40 -20.59 16.89 -14.16
CA GLU A 40 -19.26 17.16 -13.65
C GLU A 40 -19.10 16.16 -12.52
N GLU A 41 -18.12 15.29 -12.66
CA GLU A 41 -17.63 14.48 -11.56
C GLU A 41 -17.10 15.48 -10.54
N ILE A 42 -17.99 16.00 -9.69
CA ILE A 42 -17.66 16.94 -8.62
C ILE A 42 -16.77 16.15 -7.68
N GLY A 43 -15.46 16.26 -7.92
CA GLY A 43 -14.44 15.59 -7.13
C GLY A 43 -14.61 15.98 -5.68
N PHE A 44 -14.40 15.02 -4.78
CA PHE A 44 -14.53 15.25 -3.35
C PHE A 44 -13.53 16.33 -2.88
N ASN A 45 -14.05 17.40 -2.27
CA ASN A 45 -13.25 18.51 -1.75
C ASN A 45 -13.00 18.34 -0.25
N TRP A 46 -11.77 17.98 0.13
CA TRP A 46 -11.38 17.85 1.53
C TRP A 46 -11.54 19.13 2.34
N GLY A 47 -11.37 20.31 1.74
CA GLY A 47 -11.53 21.60 2.42
C GLY A 47 -12.97 21.83 2.87
N GLU A 48 -13.92 21.67 1.96
CA GLU A 48 -15.36 21.80 2.25
C GLU A 48 -15.81 20.77 3.30
N TYR A 49 -15.39 19.52 3.16
CA TYR A 49 -15.73 18.46 4.12
C TYR A 49 -15.23 18.76 5.54
N LEU A 50 -13.99 19.24 5.68
CA LEU A 50 -13.44 19.57 7.00
C LEU A 50 -14.15 20.77 7.62
N GLU A 51 -14.55 21.76 6.81
CA GLU A 51 -15.34 22.90 7.26
C GLU A 51 -16.76 22.48 7.69
N GLU A 52 -17.46 21.68 6.88
CA GLU A 52 -18.82 21.21 7.16
C GLU A 52 -18.88 20.34 8.43
N THR A 53 -17.91 19.44 8.59
CA THR A 53 -17.86 18.51 9.73
C THR A 53 -17.22 19.12 10.98
N GLY A 54 -16.56 20.28 10.86
CA GLY A 54 -15.73 20.85 11.92
C GLY A 54 -14.54 19.98 12.31
N ALA A 55 -14.13 19.04 11.45
CA ALA A 55 -13.01 18.14 11.70
C ALA A 55 -11.67 18.85 11.47
N ILE A 56 -10.65 18.41 12.20
CA ILE A 56 -9.28 18.92 12.05
C ILE A 56 -8.45 17.88 11.33
N ALA A 57 -7.79 18.28 10.23
CA ALA A 57 -6.84 17.41 9.54
C ALA A 57 -5.71 16.98 10.49
N ALA A 58 -5.37 15.68 10.48
CA ALA A 58 -4.22 15.19 11.23
C ALA A 58 -2.94 15.88 10.72
N PRO A 59 -2.06 16.39 11.61
CA PRO A 59 -0.77 16.96 11.20
C PRO A 59 0.02 15.98 10.32
N HIS A 60 0.76 16.48 9.32
CA HIS A 60 1.61 15.63 8.48
C HIS A 60 2.65 14.84 9.30
N THR A 61 3.12 15.41 10.41
CA THR A 61 4.04 14.78 11.36
C THR A 61 3.43 13.60 12.13
N SER A 62 2.11 13.43 12.09
CA SER A 62 1.44 12.24 12.62
C SER A 62 1.76 10.98 11.78
N PHE A 63 2.21 11.16 10.54
CA PHE A 63 2.48 10.07 9.59
C PHE A 63 3.99 9.88 9.36
N LYS A 64 4.71 9.40 10.38
CA LYS A 64 6.17 9.15 10.32
C LYS A 64 6.63 8.33 9.11
N HIS A 65 5.78 7.41 8.64
CA HIS A 65 6.08 6.58 7.49
C HIS A 65 6.19 7.34 6.17
N VAL A 66 5.51 8.48 6.05
CA VAL A 66 5.58 9.34 4.86
C VAL A 66 6.98 9.95 4.77
N GLU A 67 7.52 10.45 5.88
CA GLU A 67 8.89 10.98 5.92
C GLU A 67 9.94 9.91 5.59
N ILE A 68 9.77 8.71 6.16
CA ILE A 68 10.65 7.56 5.89
C ILE A 68 10.62 7.19 4.41
N SER A 69 9.45 7.19 3.79
CA SER A 69 9.31 6.88 2.36
C SER A 69 10.03 7.87 1.45
N ILE A 70 9.97 9.17 1.78
CA ILE A 70 10.63 10.23 1.04
C ILE A 70 12.15 10.12 1.17
N GLN A 71 12.63 9.67 2.32
CA GLN A 71 14.06 9.47 2.58
C GLN A 71 14.59 8.16 2.01
N SER A 72 13.75 7.13 1.88
CA SER A 72 14.20 5.82 1.42
C SER A 72 14.52 5.89 -0.08
N ASN A 73 15.80 5.78 -0.44
CA ASN A 73 16.26 5.79 -1.84
C ASN A 73 15.92 4.49 -2.61
N PHE A 74 14.92 3.72 -2.15
CA PHE A 74 14.51 2.49 -2.80
C PHE A 74 13.81 2.77 -4.13
N GLN A 75 14.15 2.00 -5.14
CA GLN A 75 13.55 2.10 -6.47
C GLN A 75 13.17 0.72 -7.00
N PRO A 76 12.08 0.61 -7.79
CA PRO A 76 11.79 -0.59 -8.55
C PRO A 76 13.00 -1.10 -9.33
N GLY A 77 13.23 -2.41 -9.31
CA GLY A 77 14.38 -3.07 -9.94
C GLY A 77 15.59 -3.26 -9.02
N MET A 78 15.70 -2.54 -7.91
CA MET A 78 16.77 -2.76 -6.92
C MET A 78 16.66 -4.16 -6.30
N LYS A 79 17.81 -4.72 -5.89
CA LYS A 79 17.91 -6.01 -5.19
C LYS A 79 18.36 -5.81 -3.76
N LEU A 80 17.77 -6.58 -2.86
CA LEU A 80 18.02 -6.54 -1.42
C LEU A 80 18.12 -7.96 -0.87
N GLU A 81 18.82 -8.13 0.24
CA GLU A 81 18.79 -9.33 1.08
C GLU A 81 17.74 -9.14 2.17
N VAL A 82 16.81 -10.10 2.28
CA VAL A 82 15.64 -10.02 3.17
C VAL A 82 15.63 -11.23 4.09
N ALA A 83 15.43 -11.02 5.38
CA ALA A 83 15.34 -12.12 6.34
C ALA A 83 14.14 -13.05 6.05
N ASN A 84 14.36 -14.36 6.18
CA ASN A 84 13.30 -15.35 6.03
C ASN A 84 12.38 -15.35 7.25
N LYS A 85 11.06 -15.30 7.02
CA LYS A 85 10.05 -15.28 8.10
C LYS A 85 10.15 -16.47 9.06
N ASN A 86 10.51 -17.65 8.55
CA ASN A 86 10.56 -18.89 9.33
C ASN A 86 11.92 -19.14 10.00
N ASN A 87 12.98 -18.45 9.55
CA ASN A 87 14.33 -18.62 10.09
C ASN A 87 15.10 -17.29 9.99
N PRO A 88 15.04 -16.46 11.04
CA PRO A 88 15.61 -15.11 11.03
C PRO A 88 17.12 -15.04 10.80
N ASP A 89 17.85 -16.14 11.01
CA ASP A 89 19.30 -16.21 10.74
C ASP A 89 19.66 -16.45 9.27
N THR A 90 18.63 -16.55 8.43
CA THR A 90 18.78 -16.84 7.00
C THR A 90 18.07 -15.77 6.19
N TYR A 91 18.67 -15.44 5.05
CA TYR A 91 18.20 -14.37 4.20
C TYR A 91 18.05 -14.88 2.77
N TRP A 92 17.26 -14.17 1.96
CA TRP A 92 17.20 -14.41 0.53
C TRP A 92 17.14 -13.12 -0.26
N VAL A 93 17.64 -13.18 -1.50
CA VAL A 93 17.62 -12.03 -2.38
C VAL A 93 16.21 -11.80 -2.91
N ALA A 94 15.69 -10.59 -2.77
CA ALA A 94 14.46 -10.14 -3.36
C ALA A 94 14.70 -8.92 -4.27
N THR A 95 13.82 -8.73 -5.25
CA THR A 95 13.80 -7.56 -6.13
C THR A 95 12.61 -6.68 -5.77
N ILE A 96 12.82 -5.37 -5.72
CA ILE A 96 11.76 -4.38 -5.52
C ILE A 96 10.92 -4.32 -6.81
N ILE A 97 9.65 -4.69 -6.72
CA ILE A 97 8.70 -4.61 -7.82
C ILE A 97 8.11 -3.20 -7.87
N THR A 98 7.67 -2.69 -6.72
CA THR A 98 7.04 -1.36 -6.58
C THR A 98 7.32 -0.79 -5.19
N THR A 99 7.37 0.53 -5.09
CA THR A 99 7.41 1.29 -3.84
C THR A 99 6.07 1.96 -3.57
N CYS A 100 5.59 1.91 -2.33
CA CYS A 100 4.35 2.57 -1.90
C CYS A 100 4.54 3.10 -0.49
N GLY A 101 4.98 4.35 -0.36
CA GLY A 101 5.33 4.90 0.94
C GLY A 101 6.42 4.06 1.62
N GLN A 102 6.16 3.62 2.86
CA GLN A 102 7.06 2.73 3.62
C GLN A 102 6.98 1.25 3.19
N LEU A 103 6.04 0.89 2.31
CA LEU A 103 5.82 -0.48 1.90
C LEU A 103 6.53 -0.74 0.57
N LEU A 104 7.27 -1.84 0.52
CA LEU A 104 7.87 -2.38 -0.69
C LEU A 104 7.10 -3.62 -1.12
N LEU A 105 6.74 -3.67 -2.39
CA LEU A 105 6.31 -4.91 -3.02
C LEU A 105 7.56 -5.63 -3.49
N LEU A 106 7.83 -6.81 -2.92
CA LEU A 106 9.05 -7.57 -3.17
C LEU A 106 8.72 -8.91 -3.84
N ARG A 107 9.63 -9.36 -4.71
CA ARG A 107 9.64 -10.72 -5.24
C ARG A 107 10.96 -11.39 -4.96
N TYR A 108 10.94 -12.57 -4.35
CA TYR A 108 12.16 -13.36 -4.17
C TYR A 108 12.77 -13.77 -5.52
N CYS A 109 14.10 -13.74 -5.60
CA CYS A 109 14.83 -14.24 -6.76
C CYS A 109 14.56 -15.75 -6.92
N GLY A 110 14.28 -16.15 -8.17
CA GLY A 110 13.90 -17.52 -8.54
C GLY A 110 12.43 -17.68 -8.94
N TYR A 111 11.54 -16.76 -8.57
CA TYR A 111 10.12 -16.81 -8.98
C TYR A 111 9.83 -16.18 -10.36
N GLY A 112 10.85 -15.65 -11.04
CA GLY A 112 10.71 -15.08 -12.38
C GLY A 112 9.66 -13.95 -12.44
N GLU A 113 8.68 -14.11 -13.32
CA GLU A 113 7.59 -13.14 -13.52
C GLU A 113 6.29 -13.48 -12.76
N ASP A 114 6.31 -14.49 -11.88
CA ASP A 114 5.13 -14.92 -11.15
C ASP A 114 4.71 -13.90 -10.07
N ARG A 115 3.73 -13.06 -10.42
CA ARG A 115 3.14 -12.05 -9.53
C ARG A 115 2.45 -12.65 -8.30
N ARG A 116 2.09 -13.94 -8.31
CA ARG A 116 1.47 -14.59 -7.15
C ARG A 116 2.47 -14.79 -6.00
N ALA A 117 3.76 -14.73 -6.29
CA ALA A 117 4.84 -14.82 -5.31
C ALA A 117 5.26 -13.46 -4.72
N ASP A 118 4.62 -12.37 -5.15
CA ASP A 118 4.92 -11.04 -4.63
C ASP A 118 4.38 -10.90 -3.21
N PHE A 119 5.12 -10.20 -2.36
CA PHE A 119 4.70 -9.93 -0.99
C PHE A 119 5.03 -8.50 -0.59
N TRP A 120 4.18 -7.91 0.23
CA TRP A 120 4.42 -6.62 0.84
C TRP A 120 5.33 -6.73 2.06
N CYS A 121 6.19 -5.74 2.19
CA CYS A 121 7.20 -5.68 3.23
C CYS A 121 7.34 -4.23 3.71
N ASP A 122 7.35 -4.03 5.03
CA ASP A 122 7.50 -2.71 5.65
C ASP A 122 8.98 -2.42 5.89
N VAL A 123 9.51 -1.33 5.33
CA VAL A 123 10.94 -0.98 5.45
C VAL A 123 11.41 -0.71 6.88
N VAL A 124 10.50 -0.40 7.80
CA VAL A 124 10.83 -0.09 9.20
C VAL A 124 10.89 -1.36 10.04
N ILE A 125 10.01 -2.32 9.74
CA ILE A 125 9.85 -3.55 10.53
C ILE A 125 10.73 -4.67 9.96
N ALA A 126 10.90 -4.71 8.64
CA ALA A 126 11.64 -5.77 7.98
C ALA A 126 13.15 -5.54 8.06
N ASP A 127 13.87 -6.65 8.23
CA ASP A 127 15.32 -6.67 8.19
C ASP A 127 15.79 -6.74 6.73
N LEU A 128 16.08 -5.56 6.17
CA LEU A 128 16.45 -5.34 4.78
C LEU A 128 17.89 -4.87 4.68
N HIS A 129 18.67 -5.51 3.81
CA HIS A 129 20.07 -5.18 3.62
C HIS A 129 20.45 -5.07 2.14
N PRO A 130 21.50 -4.29 1.81
CA PRO A 130 22.07 -4.30 0.47
C PRO A 130 22.65 -5.69 0.15
N VAL A 131 22.69 -6.04 -1.14
CA VAL A 131 23.31 -7.28 -1.60
C VAL A 131 24.77 -7.34 -1.18
N GLY A 132 25.19 -8.50 -0.65
CA GLY A 132 26.54 -8.75 -0.12
C GLY A 132 26.65 -8.63 1.41
N TRP A 133 25.60 -8.17 2.09
CA TRP A 133 25.60 -8.02 3.55
C TRP A 133 25.74 -9.36 4.27
N CYS A 134 25.08 -10.43 3.80
CA CYS A 134 25.18 -11.76 4.40
C CYS A 134 26.61 -12.28 4.39
N THR A 135 27.32 -12.10 3.27
CA THR A 135 28.73 -12.48 3.14
C THR A 135 29.61 -11.72 4.14
N GLN A 136 29.32 -10.44 4.37
CA GLN A 136 30.07 -9.59 5.30
C GLN A 136 29.78 -9.91 6.78
N ASN A 137 28.55 -10.34 7.08
CA ASN A 137 28.08 -10.58 8.45
C ASN A 137 28.01 -12.07 8.82
N ASN A 138 28.61 -12.94 8.00
CA ASN A 138 28.62 -14.39 8.19
C ASN A 138 27.20 -14.99 8.36
N LYS A 139 26.23 -14.46 7.59
CA LYS A 139 24.85 -14.96 7.51
C LYS A 139 24.67 -15.83 6.27
N VAL A 140 23.64 -16.67 6.29
CA VAL A 140 23.41 -17.67 5.24
C VAL A 140 22.33 -17.19 4.28
N LEU A 141 22.64 -17.23 2.99
CA LEU A 141 21.62 -17.07 1.94
C LEU A 141 20.92 -18.42 1.72
N MET A 142 19.66 -18.51 2.11
CA MET A 142 18.82 -19.69 1.87
C MET A 142 17.46 -19.31 1.29
N PRO A 143 16.99 -20.02 0.24
CA PRO A 143 15.68 -19.76 -0.32
C PRO A 143 14.56 -20.22 0.62
N PRO A 144 13.45 -19.45 0.75
CA PRO A 144 12.35 -19.77 1.66
C PRO A 144 11.74 -21.17 1.48
N ASP A 145 11.57 -21.62 0.22
CA ASP A 145 10.88 -22.87 -0.11
C ASP A 145 11.81 -24.00 -0.59
N GLY A 146 13.13 -23.86 -0.43
CA GLY A 146 14.13 -24.87 -0.86
C GLY A 146 14.14 -25.21 -2.36
N LYS A 147 13.28 -24.56 -3.18
CA LYS A 147 13.06 -24.85 -4.61
C LYS A 147 13.58 -23.77 -5.56
N LEU A 148 14.14 -22.69 -5.04
CA LEU A 148 14.61 -21.56 -5.87
C LEU A 148 16.09 -21.74 -6.21
N CYS A 149 16.42 -21.55 -7.49
CA CYS A 149 17.80 -21.58 -7.95
C CYS A 149 18.59 -20.43 -7.30
N ALA A 150 19.81 -20.72 -6.82
CA ALA A 150 20.61 -19.74 -6.10
C ALA A 150 20.89 -18.48 -6.95
N PRO A 151 20.70 -17.26 -6.41
CA PRO A 151 21.03 -16.04 -7.13
C PRO A 151 22.54 -15.99 -7.35
N ARG A 152 22.95 -15.69 -8.58
CA ARG A 152 24.35 -15.37 -8.88
C ARG A 152 24.70 -14.06 -8.17
N GLN A 153 25.45 -14.15 -7.08
CA GLN A 153 26.15 -12.98 -6.53
C GLN A 153 27.20 -12.58 -7.58
N GLN A 154 27.07 -11.39 -8.18
CA GLN A 154 28.12 -10.87 -9.06
C GLN A 154 29.32 -10.54 -8.18
N SER A 155 30.31 -11.44 -8.15
CA SER A 155 31.61 -11.16 -7.57
C SER A 155 32.32 -10.15 -8.47
N GLY A 156 32.42 -8.90 -8.01
CA GLY A 156 33.28 -7.90 -8.63
C GLY A 156 34.74 -8.33 -8.51
N HIS A 157 35.28 -8.92 -9.57
CA HIS A 157 36.71 -9.04 -9.77
C HIS A 157 37.15 -7.76 -10.49
N VAL A 158 37.72 -6.80 -9.75
CA VAL A 158 38.46 -5.71 -10.36
C VAL A 158 39.82 -6.29 -10.76
N SER A 159 40.10 -6.32 -12.06
CA SER A 159 41.43 -6.60 -12.63
C SER A 159 42.39 -5.44 -12.38
#